data_AF-A0A849IVX3-F1
#
_entry.id   AF-A0A849IVX3-F1
#
_cell.length_a   1.000
_cell.length_b   1.000
_cell.length_c   1.000
_cell.angle_alpha   90.00
_cell.angle_beta   90.00
_cell.angle_gamma   90.00
#
_symmetry.space_group_name_H-M   'P 1'
#
loop_
_entity.id
_entity.type
_entity.pdbx_description
1 polymer ?
#
loop_
_entity_poly.entity_id
_entity_poly.type
_entity_poly.pdbx_seq_one_letter_code
_entity_poly.pdbx_strand_id
1 'polypeptide(L)'
;MQRLGGSLLEQLLDLDPGYRGPQVDCGSGHEAAFCGYRQKIVDTVLGPVHLRSAYSHCPECGHGLCPRDQELGVTDNSPSPGLRRMVARLGSQEPFAQGQWDLAELAGLHLTTKRVERSSEADGERVRAVIEQQAKEVLSGAVVPIGANEPVSKLYVAVDGTGVPTVPADTLRTSGQVS
;
A
#
# COMPACT_ATOMS: atom_id res chain seq x y z
N MET A 1 5.74 9.02 -25.22
CA MET A 1 4.35 9.24 -24.75
C MET A 1 4.26 9.55 -23.26
N GLN A 2 4.99 8.87 -22.38
CA GLN A 2 4.90 9.05 -20.92
C GLN A 2 5.09 10.50 -20.45
N ARG A 3 6.09 11.23 -20.97
CA ARG A 3 6.33 12.64 -20.57
C ARG A 3 5.15 13.59 -20.84
N LEU A 4 4.45 13.43 -21.97
CA LEU A 4 3.27 14.25 -22.27
C LEU A 4 2.11 13.91 -21.34
N GLY A 5 1.90 12.61 -21.08
CA GLY A 5 0.89 12.16 -20.12
C GLY A 5 1.17 12.64 -18.70
N GLY A 6 2.43 12.55 -18.25
CA GLY A 6 2.86 13.05 -16.93
C GLY A 6 2.62 14.55 -16.78
N SER A 7 2.96 15.36 -17.78
CA SER A 7 2.72 16.81 -17.75
C SER A 7 1.23 17.16 -17.73
N LEU A 8 0.39 16.48 -18.51
CA LEU A 8 -1.06 16.66 -18.43
C LEU A 8 -1.61 16.26 -17.06
N LEU A 9 -1.11 15.16 -16.49
CA LEU A 9 -1.49 14.72 -15.16
C LEU A 9 -1.11 15.75 -14.10
N GLU A 10 0.09 16.34 -14.15
CA GLU A 10 0.50 17.44 -13.25
C GLU A 10 -0.49 18.62 -13.33
N GLN A 11 -0.87 19.05 -14.54
CA GLN A 11 -1.84 20.13 -14.72
C GLN A 11 -3.20 19.80 -14.11
N LEU A 12 -3.69 18.57 -14.31
CA LEU A 12 -4.95 18.11 -13.73
C LEU A 12 -4.88 18.01 -12.20
N LEU A 13 -3.74 17.58 -11.66
CA LEU A 13 -3.51 17.55 -10.23
C LEU A 13 -3.45 18.97 -9.66
N ASP A 14 -2.89 19.96 -10.36
CA ASP A 14 -2.83 21.33 -9.86
C ASP A 14 -4.20 22.04 -9.79
N LEU A 15 -5.25 21.51 -10.42
CA LEU A 15 -6.60 22.10 -10.38
C LEU A 15 -7.26 22.10 -8.98
N ASP A 16 -6.89 21.15 -8.12
CA ASP A 16 -7.35 21.10 -6.72
C ASP A 16 -6.15 20.81 -5.83
N PRO A 17 -5.38 21.77 -5.32
CA PRO A 17 -4.22 21.45 -4.47
C PRO A 17 -4.61 20.88 -3.09
N GLY A 18 -5.88 20.58 -2.82
CA GLY A 18 -6.29 19.87 -1.61
C GLY A 18 -6.59 20.78 -0.43
N TYR A 19 -6.83 22.08 -0.66
CA TYR A 19 -7.22 22.98 0.42
C TYR A 19 -8.63 22.61 0.91
N ARG A 20 -8.79 22.44 2.23
CA ARG A 20 -10.05 22.04 2.87
C ARG A 20 -10.48 23.02 3.98
N GLY A 21 -9.93 24.24 3.97
CA GLY A 21 -10.19 25.27 4.99
C GLY A 21 -8.99 25.57 5.88
N PRO A 22 -9.13 26.52 6.82
CA PRO A 22 -8.07 26.91 7.73
C PRO A 22 -7.75 25.85 8.78
N GLN A 23 -8.72 24.98 9.09
CA GLN A 23 -8.61 23.88 10.03
C GLN A 23 -9.23 22.62 9.42
N VAL A 24 -8.61 21.48 9.68
CA VAL A 24 -9.07 20.16 9.24
C VAL A 24 -8.96 19.15 10.38
N ASP A 25 -9.82 18.14 10.42
CA ASP A 25 -9.71 17.04 11.38
C ASP A 25 -8.38 16.29 11.19
N CYS A 26 -7.62 16.11 12.28
CA CYS A 26 -6.36 15.37 12.26
C CYS A 26 -6.56 13.84 12.33
N GLY A 27 -7.79 13.36 12.54
CA GLY A 27 -8.15 11.94 12.72
C GLY A 27 -7.99 11.43 14.14
N SER A 28 -7.46 12.25 15.05
CA SER A 28 -7.31 11.94 16.48
C SER A 28 -8.24 12.77 17.38
N GLY A 29 -9.24 13.45 16.80
CA GLY A 29 -10.19 14.30 17.52
C GLY A 29 -9.70 15.73 17.79
N HIS A 30 -8.58 16.15 17.18
CA HIS A 30 -8.08 17.52 17.24
C HIS A 30 -8.15 18.19 15.86
N GLU A 31 -7.96 19.51 15.83
CA GLU A 31 -7.87 20.27 14.59
C GLU A 31 -6.42 20.52 14.19
N ALA A 32 -6.12 20.34 12.91
CA ALA A 32 -4.86 20.71 12.30
C ALA A 32 -5.01 22.01 11.53
N ALA A 33 -4.13 22.98 11.79
CA ALA A 33 -4.15 24.27 11.13
C ALA A 33 -3.43 24.20 9.79
N PHE A 34 -3.99 24.83 8.75
CA PHE A 34 -3.34 24.97 7.45
C PHE A 34 -2.04 25.79 7.59
N CYS A 35 -0.93 25.26 7.08
CA CYS A 35 0.37 25.94 7.15
C CYS A 35 0.90 26.37 5.78
N GLY A 36 0.32 25.89 4.69
CA GLY A 36 0.75 26.25 3.33
C GLY A 36 0.72 25.07 2.37
N TYR A 37 1.31 25.27 1.19
CA TYR A 37 1.43 24.23 0.19
C TYR A 37 2.83 23.59 0.24
N ARG A 38 2.87 22.27 0.14
CA ARG A 38 4.12 21.50 -0.01
C ARG A 38 4.11 20.79 -1.35
N GLN A 39 5.29 20.63 -1.92
CA GLN A 39 5.49 19.85 -3.14
C GLN A 39 6.25 18.57 -2.82
N LYS A 40 5.90 17.51 -3.52
CA LYS A 40 6.65 16.25 -3.54
C LYS A 40 6.61 15.62 -4.93
N ILE A 41 7.51 14.68 -5.17
CA ILE A 41 7.50 13.86 -6.39
C ILE A 41 6.80 12.55 -6.08
N VAL A 42 5.85 12.17 -6.94
CA VAL A 42 5.16 10.88 -6.88
C VAL A 42 5.47 10.10 -8.14
N ASP A 43 5.91 8.85 -7.98
CA ASP A 43 6.13 7.96 -9.12
C ASP A 43 4.82 7.36 -9.58
N THR A 44 4.55 7.54 -10.86
CA THR A 44 3.33 7.08 -11.52
C THR A 44 3.64 6.16 -12.68
N VAL A 45 2.61 5.54 -13.24
CA VAL A 45 2.72 4.77 -14.48
C VAL A 45 3.12 5.63 -15.69
N LEU A 46 3.04 6.96 -15.57
CA LEU A 46 3.46 7.93 -16.58
C LEU A 46 4.86 8.52 -16.27
N GLY A 47 5.55 7.98 -15.27
CA GLY A 47 6.81 8.51 -14.74
C GLY A 47 6.60 9.39 -13.48
N PRO A 48 7.67 10.01 -12.98
CA PRO A 48 7.59 10.91 -11.83
C PRO A 48 6.80 12.19 -12.18
N VAL A 49 5.91 12.60 -11.28
CA VAL A 49 5.14 13.84 -11.38
C VAL A 49 5.25 14.66 -10.10
N HIS A 50 5.22 15.98 -10.23
CA HIS A 50 5.15 16.90 -9.10
C HIS A 50 3.72 16.99 -8.60
N LEU A 51 3.54 16.74 -7.31
CA LEU A 51 2.27 16.92 -6.61
C LEU A 51 2.41 18.07 -5.62
N ARG A 52 1.56 19.09 -5.79
CA ARG A 52 1.39 20.17 -4.83
C ARG A 52 0.16 19.90 -3.96
N SER A 53 0.36 19.87 -2.65
CA SER A 53 -0.68 19.54 -1.67
C SER A 53 -0.75 20.58 -0.55
N ALA A 54 -1.96 20.91 -0.13
CA ALA A 54 -2.21 21.69 1.09
C ALA A 54 -1.79 20.87 2.31
N TYR A 55 -0.89 21.44 3.10
CA TYR A 55 -0.32 20.85 4.28
C TYR A 55 -0.88 21.53 5.52
N SER A 56 -1.39 20.72 6.44
CA SER A 56 -1.88 21.14 7.75
C SER A 56 -1.08 20.46 8.85
N HIS A 57 -0.95 21.11 10.00
CA HIS A 57 -0.21 20.59 11.14
C HIS A 57 -1.09 20.60 12.39
N CYS A 58 -1.14 19.47 13.09
CA CYS A 58 -1.82 19.38 14.38
C CYS A 58 -0.81 19.72 15.50
N PRO A 59 -0.98 20.85 16.22
CA PRO A 59 -0.06 21.21 17.30
C PRO A 59 -0.12 20.23 18.48
N GLU A 60 -1.24 19.56 18.69
CA GLU A 60 -1.44 18.62 19.80
C GLU A 60 -0.79 17.26 19.52
N CYS A 61 -0.97 16.73 18.30
CA CYS A 61 -0.39 15.44 17.92
C CYS A 61 1.06 15.55 17.41
N GLY A 62 1.51 16.73 16.99
CA GLY A 62 2.85 16.98 16.45
C GLY A 62 3.11 16.39 15.06
N HIS A 63 2.07 15.94 14.35
CA HIS A 63 2.20 15.44 12.98
C HIS A 63 1.53 16.37 11.97
N GLY A 64 2.06 16.33 10.75
CA GLY A 64 1.45 16.96 9.59
C GLY A 64 0.53 16.01 8.84
N LEU A 65 -0.42 16.57 8.09
CA LEU A 65 -1.23 15.82 7.15
C LEU A 65 -1.53 16.63 5.89
N CYS A 66 -1.68 15.91 4.80
CA CYS A 66 -2.14 16.40 3.51
C CYS A 66 -3.39 15.59 3.13
N PRO A 67 -4.62 16.05 3.42
CA PRO A 67 -5.85 15.26 3.18
C PRO A 67 -5.94 14.73 1.74
N ARG A 68 -5.56 15.54 0.76
CA ARG A 68 -5.54 15.14 -0.64
C ARG A 68 -4.55 14.00 -0.94
N ASP A 69 -3.41 13.93 -0.26
CA ASP A 69 -2.47 12.83 -0.46
C ASP A 69 -3.09 11.50 -0.02
N GLN A 70 -3.94 11.51 0.99
CA GLN A 70 -4.71 10.35 1.44
C GLN A 70 -5.79 9.98 0.43
N GLU A 71 -6.56 10.96 -0.08
CA GLU A 71 -7.56 10.76 -1.14
C GLU A 71 -6.94 10.12 -2.40
N LEU A 72 -5.75 10.59 -2.79
CA LEU A 72 -4.99 10.07 -3.94
C LEU A 72 -4.25 8.76 -3.64
N GLY A 73 -4.16 8.35 -2.36
CA GLY A 73 -3.47 7.14 -1.92
C GLY A 73 -1.95 7.20 -2.12
N VAL A 74 -1.34 8.37 -1.93
CA VAL A 74 0.10 8.66 -2.15
C VAL A 74 0.80 9.16 -0.88
N THR A 75 0.33 8.78 0.31
CA THR A 75 0.95 9.14 1.60
C THR A 75 2.33 8.49 1.76
N ASP A 76 3.15 8.99 2.68
CA ASP A 76 4.41 8.33 3.11
C ASP A 76 5.40 8.01 1.99
N ASN A 77 5.52 8.92 1.01
CA ASN A 77 6.37 8.76 -0.18
C ASN A 77 6.06 7.50 -1.01
N SER A 78 4.83 6.99 -0.90
CA SER A 78 4.39 5.85 -1.70
C SER A 78 4.26 6.21 -3.18
N PRO A 79 4.52 5.24 -4.09
CA PRO A 79 4.15 5.40 -5.50
C PRO A 79 2.63 5.55 -5.64
N SER A 80 2.19 6.05 -6.80
CA SER A 80 0.76 6.07 -7.12
C SER A 80 0.12 4.68 -7.00
N PRO A 81 -1.19 4.59 -6.70
CA PRO A 81 -1.89 3.30 -6.63
C PRO A 81 -1.71 2.43 -7.88
N GLY A 82 -1.67 3.05 -9.07
CA GLY A 82 -1.42 2.34 -10.32
C GLY A 82 -0.05 1.68 -10.37
N LEU A 83 1.01 2.43 -10.01
CA LEU A 83 2.38 1.91 -10.02
C LEU A 83 2.60 0.87 -8.92
N ARG A 84 2.03 1.07 -7.72
CA ARG A 84 2.10 0.07 -6.63
C ARG A 84 1.59 -1.30 -7.08
N ARG A 85 0.45 -1.34 -7.79
CA ARG A 85 -0.08 -2.62 -8.32
C ARG A 85 0.88 -3.31 -9.28
N MET A 86 1.56 -2.55 -10.15
CA MET A 86 2.57 -3.12 -11.07
C MET A 86 3.75 -3.68 -10.28
N VAL A 87 4.25 -2.90 -9.31
CA VAL A 87 5.36 -3.31 -8.44
C VAL A 87 5.01 -4.56 -7.64
N ALA A 88 3.84 -4.60 -6.99
CA ALA A 88 3.39 -5.74 -6.20
C ALA A 88 3.25 -7.01 -7.06
N ARG A 89 2.77 -6.88 -8.30
CA ARG A 89 2.66 -8.01 -9.23
C ARG A 89 4.03 -8.60 -9.52
N LEU A 90 5.01 -7.78 -9.89
CA LEU A 90 6.37 -8.26 -10.19
C LEU A 90 7.07 -8.78 -8.94
N GLY A 91 6.97 -8.05 -7.82
CA GLY A 91 7.56 -8.45 -6.54
C GLY A 91 6.99 -9.77 -5.97
N SER A 92 5.80 -10.19 -6.40
CA SER A 92 5.23 -11.50 -6.03
C SER A 92 5.72 -12.67 -6.91
N GLN A 93 6.35 -12.39 -8.05
CA GLN A 93 6.68 -13.39 -9.07
C GLN A 93 8.17 -13.64 -9.21
N GLU A 94 8.99 -12.66 -8.83
CA GLU A 94 10.41 -12.65 -9.19
C GLU A 94 11.23 -11.79 -8.21
N PRO A 95 12.57 -11.97 -8.18
CA PRO A 95 13.44 -11.12 -7.36
C PRO A 95 13.28 -9.63 -7.69
N PHE A 96 13.35 -8.76 -6.68
CA PHE A 96 13.11 -7.32 -6.86
C PHE A 96 14.02 -6.64 -7.90
N ALA A 97 15.24 -7.14 -8.08
CA ALA A 97 16.15 -6.64 -9.11
C ALA A 97 15.64 -6.95 -10.52
N GLN A 98 15.05 -8.13 -10.71
CA GLN A 98 14.42 -8.51 -11.97
C GLN A 98 13.17 -7.67 -12.22
N GLY A 99 12.28 -7.55 -11.22
CA GLY A 99 11.09 -6.71 -11.33
C GLY A 99 11.42 -5.23 -11.63
N GLN A 100 12.54 -4.71 -11.10
CA GLN A 100 13.04 -3.39 -11.45
C GLN A 100 13.47 -3.31 -12.94
N TRP A 101 14.16 -4.34 -13.45
CA TRP A 101 14.56 -4.39 -14.85
C TRP A 101 13.34 -4.48 -15.77
N ASP A 102 12.36 -5.32 -15.44
CA ASP A 102 11.11 -5.48 -16.18
C ASP A 102 10.29 -4.18 -16.24
N LEU A 103 10.23 -3.42 -15.15
CA LEU A 103 9.60 -2.08 -15.14
C LEU A 103 10.29 -1.11 -16.11
N ALA A 104 11.62 -1.16 -16.18
CA ALA A 104 12.38 -0.30 -17.09
C ALA A 104 12.20 -0.75 -18.55
N GLU A 105 12.27 -2.05 -18.83
CA GLU A 105 12.22 -2.59 -20.19
C GLU A 105 10.81 -2.53 -20.79
N LEU A 106 9.80 -2.99 -20.04
CA LEU A 106 8.43 -3.11 -20.54
C LEU A 106 7.63 -1.82 -20.40
N ALA A 107 7.93 -1.03 -19.38
CA ALA A 107 7.15 0.16 -19.06
C ALA A 107 7.98 1.47 -19.08
N GLY A 108 9.29 1.45 -19.35
CA GLY A 108 10.11 2.67 -19.32
C GLY A 108 10.21 3.32 -17.94
N LEU A 109 9.89 2.59 -16.86
CA LEU A 109 9.82 3.10 -15.51
C LEU A 109 11.10 2.76 -14.74
N HIS A 110 11.90 3.79 -14.48
CA HIS A 110 13.18 3.65 -13.80
C HIS A 110 13.03 3.82 -12.29
N LEU A 111 12.75 2.72 -11.59
CA LEU A 111 12.80 2.66 -10.12
C LEU A 111 14.12 2.02 -9.66
N THR A 112 14.52 2.28 -8.43
CA THR A 112 15.61 1.51 -7.81
C THR A 112 15.07 0.18 -7.30
N THR A 113 15.93 -0.85 -7.24
CA THR A 113 15.57 -2.14 -6.63
C THR A 113 14.99 -1.98 -5.23
N LYS A 114 15.61 -1.12 -4.40
CA LYS A 114 15.13 -0.85 -3.04
C LYS A 114 13.75 -0.16 -3.01
N ARG A 115 13.40 0.62 -4.04
CA ARG A 115 12.06 1.20 -4.18
C ARG A 115 11.02 0.12 -4.47
N VAL A 116 11.35 -0.82 -5.35
CA VAL A 116 10.50 -1.98 -5.70
C VAL A 116 10.30 -2.86 -4.47
N GLU A 117 11.36 -3.20 -3.76
CA GLU A 117 11.34 -3.95 -2.50
C GLU A 117 10.43 -3.28 -1.46
N ARG A 118 10.72 -2.03 -1.06
CA ARG A 118 9.93 -1.33 -0.02
C ARG A 118 8.45 -1.21 -0.38
N SER A 119 8.13 -0.97 -1.65
CA SER A 119 6.74 -0.89 -2.08
C SER A 119 6.05 -2.25 -2.03
N SER A 120 6.74 -3.32 -2.43
CA SER A 120 6.20 -4.69 -2.41
C SER A 120 6.00 -5.17 -0.98
N GLU A 121 6.96 -4.92 -0.09
CA GLU A 121 6.87 -5.26 1.33
C GLU A 121 5.73 -4.51 2.02
N ALA A 122 5.60 -3.21 1.77
CA ALA A 122 4.50 -2.43 2.33
C ALA A 122 3.13 -2.93 1.87
N ASP A 123 2.99 -3.37 0.62
CA ASP A 123 1.75 -4.02 0.15
C ASP A 123 1.55 -5.40 0.80
N GLY A 124 2.62 -6.18 0.97
CA GLY A 124 2.59 -7.46 1.69
C GLY A 124 2.14 -7.31 3.16
N GLU A 125 2.61 -6.28 3.85
CA GLU A 125 2.18 -5.95 5.22
C GLU A 125 0.69 -5.59 5.29
N ARG A 126 0.17 -4.82 4.32
CA ARG A 126 -1.26 -4.50 4.24
C ARG A 126 -2.10 -5.77 4.05
N VAL A 127 -1.70 -6.66 3.14
CA VAL A 127 -2.39 -7.94 2.91
C VAL A 127 -2.34 -8.80 4.17
N ARG A 128 -1.17 -8.88 4.82
CA ARG A 128 -1.00 -9.62 6.07
C ARG A 128 -1.93 -9.09 7.16
N ALA A 129 -2.04 -7.78 7.35
CA ALA A 129 -2.92 -7.19 8.34
C ALA A 129 -4.40 -7.56 8.10
N VAL A 130 -4.85 -7.60 6.83
CA VAL A 130 -6.20 -8.06 6.46
C VAL A 130 -6.40 -9.53 6.80
N ILE A 131 -5.44 -10.39 6.44
CA ILE A 131 -5.50 -11.84 6.74
C ILE A 131 -5.53 -12.09 8.25
N GLU A 132 -4.69 -11.41 9.02
CA GLU A 132 -4.64 -11.55 10.48
C GLU A 132 -5.94 -11.08 11.15
N GLN A 133 -6.54 -9.99 10.65
CA GLN A 133 -7.83 -9.50 11.15
C GLN A 133 -8.95 -10.51 10.87
N GLN A 134 -9.01 -11.04 9.63
CA GLN A 134 -9.97 -12.09 9.26
C GLN A 134 -9.77 -13.36 10.10
N ALA A 135 -8.53 -13.76 10.35
CA ALA A 135 -8.22 -14.92 11.18
C ALA A 135 -8.73 -14.75 12.62
N LYS A 136 -8.59 -13.55 13.21
CA LYS A 136 -9.16 -13.24 14.54
C LYS A 136 -10.68 -13.34 14.55
N GLU A 137 -11.35 -12.86 13.51
CA GLU A 137 -12.80 -12.96 13.37
C GLU A 137 -13.26 -14.43 13.25
N VAL A 138 -12.57 -15.25 12.45
CA VAL A 138 -12.84 -16.70 12.36
C VAL A 138 -12.65 -17.40 13.70
N LEU A 139 -11.60 -17.06 14.44
CA LEU A 139 -11.30 -17.63 15.77
C LEU A 139 -12.24 -17.12 16.88
N SER A 140 -13.03 -16.07 16.64
CA SER A 140 -13.98 -15.52 17.61
C SER A 140 -15.22 -16.41 17.84
N GLY A 141 -15.38 -17.49 17.06
CA GLY A 141 -16.50 -18.42 17.18
C GLY A 141 -17.77 -18.00 16.41
N ALA A 142 -17.71 -16.91 15.64
CA ALA A 142 -18.74 -16.54 14.68
C ALA A 142 -18.74 -17.54 13.50
N VAL A 143 -19.46 -18.64 13.65
CA VAL A 143 -19.59 -19.65 12.60
C VAL A 143 -20.62 -19.16 11.57
N VAL A 144 -20.15 -18.83 10.37
CA VAL A 144 -21.02 -18.70 9.20
C VAL A 144 -21.09 -20.08 8.54
N PRO A 145 -22.25 -20.76 8.53
CA PRO A 145 -22.38 -22.04 7.85
C PRO A 145 -22.09 -21.87 6.36
N ILE A 146 -21.15 -22.64 5.83
CA ILE A 146 -20.93 -22.72 4.38
C ILE A 146 -21.91 -23.76 3.84
N GLY A 147 -22.93 -23.31 3.10
CA GLY A 147 -23.92 -24.19 2.48
C GLY A 147 -25.26 -24.23 3.22
N ALA A 148 -26.03 -25.30 3.01
CA ALA A 148 -27.36 -25.44 3.60
C ALA A 148 -27.31 -25.50 5.14
N ASN A 149 -28.30 -24.92 5.81
CA ASN A 149 -28.45 -24.94 7.27
C ASN A 149 -28.79 -26.34 7.85
N GLU A 150 -28.80 -27.37 7.02
CA GLU A 150 -29.04 -28.75 7.44
C GLU A 150 -27.69 -29.43 7.77
N PRO A 151 -27.61 -30.16 8.90
CA PRO A 151 -26.37 -30.84 9.29
C PRO A 151 -25.96 -31.87 8.24
N VAL A 152 -24.73 -31.76 7.72
CA VAL A 152 -24.14 -32.81 6.88
C VAL A 152 -23.63 -33.95 7.73
N SER A 153 -23.86 -35.20 7.30
CA SER A 153 -23.44 -36.39 8.04
C SER A 153 -21.94 -36.67 7.98
N LYS A 154 -21.23 -36.14 6.97
CA LYS A 154 -19.79 -36.24 6.78
C LYS A 154 -19.24 -34.97 6.13
N LEU A 155 -18.14 -34.45 6.67
CA LEU A 155 -17.36 -33.35 6.12
C LEU A 155 -15.93 -33.86 5.84
N TYR A 156 -15.46 -33.66 4.61
CA TYR A 156 -14.07 -33.97 4.23
C TYR A 156 -13.31 -32.65 4.07
N VAL A 157 -12.23 -32.50 4.84
CA VAL A 157 -11.32 -31.35 4.77
C VAL A 157 -9.95 -31.87 4.35
N ALA A 158 -9.37 -31.25 3.32
CA ALA A 158 -7.98 -31.49 2.93
C ALA A 158 -7.15 -30.25 3.26
N VAL A 159 -5.99 -30.47 3.86
CA VAL A 159 -5.02 -29.41 4.17
C VAL A 159 -3.70 -29.80 3.52
N ASP A 160 -3.16 -28.90 2.71
CA ASP A 160 -1.84 -29.05 2.11
C ASP A 160 -0.88 -27.99 2.69
N GLY A 161 0.38 -28.38 2.87
CA GLY A 161 1.41 -27.54 3.48
C GLY A 161 2.53 -27.27 2.49
N THR A 162 2.90 -25.99 2.31
CA THR A 162 4.06 -25.60 1.51
C THR A 162 5.17 -25.04 2.39
N GLY A 163 6.39 -25.55 2.23
CA GLY A 163 7.58 -25.02 2.88
C GLY A 163 8.35 -24.09 1.92
N VAL A 164 8.79 -22.94 2.43
CA VAL A 164 9.72 -22.05 1.72
C VAL A 164 11.09 -22.17 2.40
N PRO A 165 12.19 -22.44 1.66
CA PRO A 165 13.53 -22.39 2.23
C PRO A 165 13.82 -20.98 2.75
N THR A 166 14.06 -20.85 4.06
CA THR A 166 14.38 -19.59 4.72
C THR A 166 15.76 -19.65 5.36
N VAL A 167 16.41 -18.50 5.57
CA VAL A 167 17.63 -18.47 6.38
C VAL A 167 17.29 -18.69 7.86
N PRO A 168 18.19 -19.28 8.68
CA PRO A 168 17.90 -19.55 10.09
C PRO A 168 17.50 -18.34 10.93
N ALA A 169 17.90 -17.13 10.52
CA ALA A 169 17.50 -15.90 11.20
C ALA A 169 15.99 -15.58 11.02
N ASP A 170 15.38 -16.05 9.93
CA ASP A 170 13.98 -15.76 9.59
C ASP A 170 13.00 -16.73 10.26
N THR A 171 13.45 -17.95 10.60
CA THR A 171 12.60 -18.96 11.28
C THR A 171 12.32 -18.63 12.74
N LEU A 172 13.17 -17.82 13.39
CA LEU A 172 12.98 -17.39 14.77
C LEU A 172 11.80 -16.41 14.96
N ARG A 173 11.26 -15.84 13.87
CA ARG A 173 10.08 -14.95 13.89
C ARG A 173 8.75 -15.65 13.60
N THR A 174 8.75 -16.94 13.27
CA THR A 174 7.54 -17.72 12.97
C THR A 174 7.44 -18.92 13.92
N SER A 175 6.75 -18.73 15.03
CA SER A 175 6.29 -19.81 15.89
C SER A 175 5.27 -20.66 15.11
N GLY A 176 5.73 -21.75 14.50
CA GLY A 176 4.84 -22.66 13.78
C GLY A 176 5.46 -23.86 13.05
N GLN A 177 6.78 -24.03 13.02
CA GLN A 177 7.36 -25.24 12.42
C GLN A 177 7.43 -26.39 13.44
N VAL A 178 6.56 -27.38 13.25
CA VAL A 178 6.70 -28.71 13.85
C VAL A 178 7.68 -29.50 12.98
N SER A 179 8.73 -30.02 13.63
CA SER A 179 9.75 -30.89 13.03
C SER A 179 9.19 -32.29 12.73
#